data_AF-A0A2J8Y453-F1
#
_entry.id   AF-A0A2J8Y453-F1
#
_cell.length_a   1.000
_cell.length_b   1.000
_cell.length_c   1.000
_cell.angle_alpha   90.00
_cell.angle_beta   90.00
_cell.angle_gamma   90.00
#
_symmetry.space_group_name_H-M   'P 1'
#
loop_
_entity.id
_entity.type
_entity.pdbx_description
1 polymer ?
#
loop_
_entity_poly.entity_id
_entity_poly.type
_entity_poly.pdbx_seq_one_letter_code
_entity_poly.pdbx_strand_id
1 'polypeptide(L)'
;AATMTAVGHHAEVVVDPEDERAIEMFMNKNPPARRTLADIIMEKLTEKQTEVETVMSEVSGFPMPQLDPRVLEVYRGVQEVLSKYRSGKLPKAFKIIPALSNWEQILYVTEPEAWTAAAMYQATRIFASNLKERMAQRFYNLVLLPRVRDDIAEYKRLNFHLYMALKKALFKPGAWFKVTAL
;
A
#
# COMPACT_ATOMS: atom_id res chain seq x y z
N ALA A 1 10.37 44.09 38.22
CA ALA A 1 8.92 43.84 38.17
C ALA A 1 8.68 42.36 38.44
N ALA A 2 7.59 42.03 39.12
CA ALA A 2 7.38 40.85 39.96
C ALA A 2 7.48 39.46 39.29
N THR A 3 8.05 38.50 40.01
CA THR A 3 7.81 37.05 39.81
C THR A 3 6.85 36.59 40.91
N MET A 4 5.64 36.17 40.53
CA MET A 4 4.65 35.60 41.45
C MET A 4 4.94 34.12 41.67
N THR A 5 5.16 33.70 42.93
CA THR A 5 5.17 32.29 43.33
C THR A 5 3.88 31.97 44.09
N ALA A 6 3.07 31.08 43.51
CA ALA A 6 1.85 30.56 44.09
C ALA A 6 2.18 29.52 45.17
N VAL A 7 1.63 29.71 46.37
CA VAL A 7 1.70 28.73 47.47
C VAL A 7 0.47 27.84 47.39
N GLY A 8 0.64 26.62 46.89
CA GLY A 8 -0.37 25.56 46.97
C GLY A 8 -0.22 24.82 48.31
N HIS A 9 -1.19 24.97 49.21
CA HIS A 9 -1.31 24.14 50.40
C HIS A 9 -1.77 22.74 49.99
N HIS A 10 -0.89 21.74 50.06
CA HIS A 10 -1.28 20.34 50.11
C HIS A 10 -1.33 19.92 51.58
N ALA A 11 -2.54 19.70 52.11
CA ALA A 11 -2.70 19.04 53.40
C ALA A 11 -2.39 17.55 53.21
N GLU A 12 -1.36 17.05 53.86
CA GLU A 12 -1.07 15.61 53.95
C GLU A 12 -2.20 14.96 54.78
N VAL A 13 -2.99 14.11 54.14
CA VAL A 13 -4.02 13.30 54.82
C VAL A 13 -3.32 12.08 55.39
N VAL A 14 -3.14 12.06 56.72
CA VAL A 14 -2.60 10.91 57.45
C VAL A 14 -3.69 9.84 57.53
N VAL A 15 -3.45 8.69 56.90
CA VAL A 15 -4.38 7.54 56.89
C VAL A 15 -4.17 6.72 58.16
N ASP A 16 -5.26 6.32 58.82
CA ASP A 16 -5.20 5.49 60.02
C ASP A 16 -4.75 4.06 59.68
N PRO A 17 -3.93 3.40 60.51
CA PRO A 17 -3.46 2.02 60.27
C PRO A 17 -4.57 0.95 60.18
N GLU A 18 -5.80 1.22 60.61
CA GLU A 18 -6.96 0.36 60.32
C GLU A 18 -7.52 0.59 58.91
N ASP A 19 -7.52 1.85 58.44
CA ASP A 19 -7.93 2.20 57.08
C ASP A 19 -6.92 1.66 56.05
N GLU A 20 -5.61 1.70 56.34
CA GLU A 20 -4.58 1.08 55.51
C GLU A 20 -4.82 -0.43 55.34
N ARG A 21 -5.19 -1.12 56.43
CA ARG A 21 -5.50 -2.56 56.40
C ARG A 21 -6.80 -2.87 55.66
N ALA A 22 -7.80 -2.01 55.76
CA ALA A 22 -9.04 -2.15 54.99
C ALA A 22 -8.80 -1.94 53.49
N ILE A 23 -7.95 -0.98 53.12
CA ILE A 23 -7.53 -0.73 51.73
C ILE A 23 -6.75 -1.94 51.19
N GLU A 24 -5.84 -2.52 51.98
CA GLU A 24 -5.10 -3.72 51.58
C GLU A 24 -5.99 -4.97 51.41
N MET A 25 -7.05 -5.11 52.19
CA MET A 25 -8.03 -6.19 52.02
C MET A 25 -8.86 -6.06 50.73
N PHE A 26 -9.06 -4.84 50.23
CA PHE A 26 -9.87 -4.57 49.04
C PHE A 26 -9.06 -4.46 47.74
N MET A 27 -7.73 -4.32 47.84
CA MET A 27 -6.82 -4.25 46.70
C MET A 27 -6.44 -5.64 46.20
N ASN A 28 -6.82 -5.96 44.96
CA ASN A 28 -6.44 -7.21 44.31
C ASN A 28 -4.92 -7.23 44.01
N LYS A 29 -4.18 -8.11 44.70
CA LYS A 29 -2.71 -8.23 44.64
C LYS A 29 -2.17 -8.72 43.29
N ASN A 30 -3.03 -9.30 42.43
CA ASN A 30 -2.69 -9.70 41.07
C ASN A 30 -3.75 -9.18 40.10
N PRO A 31 -3.66 -7.92 39.64
CA PRO A 31 -4.55 -7.42 38.61
C PRO A 31 -4.32 -8.22 37.32
N PRO A 32 -5.37 -8.72 36.64
CA PRO A 32 -5.20 -9.32 35.32
C PRO A 32 -4.56 -8.27 34.41
N ALA A 33 -3.55 -8.67 33.63
CA ALA A 33 -2.86 -7.80 32.70
C ALA A 33 -3.89 -7.07 31.83
N ARG A 34 -4.10 -5.77 32.10
CA ARG A 34 -5.03 -4.96 31.32
C ARG A 34 -4.39 -4.77 29.95
N ARG A 35 -4.99 -5.39 28.92
CA ARG A 35 -4.64 -5.11 27.52
C ARG A 35 -4.62 -3.60 27.32
N THR A 36 -3.49 -3.04 26.93
CA THR A 36 -3.37 -1.60 26.71
C THR A 36 -4.01 -1.24 25.37
N LEU A 37 -4.38 0.04 25.18
CA LEU A 37 -4.83 0.49 23.85
C LEU A 37 -3.76 0.26 22.79
N ALA A 38 -2.47 0.34 23.13
CA ALA A 38 -1.37 0.06 22.20
C ALA A 38 -1.38 -1.40 21.74
N ASP A 39 -1.63 -2.35 22.64
CA ASP A 39 -1.75 -3.78 22.31
C ASP A 39 -2.93 -4.05 21.39
N ILE A 40 -4.09 -3.42 21.68
CA ILE A 40 -5.30 -3.54 20.87
C ILE A 40 -5.09 -2.92 19.48
N ILE A 41 -4.40 -1.77 19.40
CA ILE A 41 -4.10 -1.11 18.12
C ILE A 41 -3.14 -1.97 17.29
N MET A 42 -2.09 -2.53 17.90
CA MET A 42 -1.16 -3.42 17.21
C MET A 42 -1.86 -4.70 16.73
N GLU A 43 -2.67 -5.33 17.58
CA GLU A 43 -3.48 -6.52 17.22
C GLU A 43 -4.42 -6.20 16.04
N LYS A 44 -5.12 -5.07 16.09
CA LYS A 44 -6.03 -4.62 15.02
C LYS A 44 -5.31 -4.25 13.72
N LEU A 45 -4.09 -3.71 13.79
CA LEU A 45 -3.26 -3.47 12.62
C LEU A 45 -2.76 -4.78 12.00
N THR A 46 -2.35 -5.74 12.84
CA THR A 46 -1.92 -7.05 12.36
C THR A 46 -3.06 -7.85 11.75
N GLU A 47 -4.25 -7.86 12.36
CA GLU A 47 -5.47 -8.49 11.83
C GLU A 47 -5.83 -7.93 10.45
N LYS A 48 -5.80 -6.59 10.29
CA LYS A 48 -6.06 -5.97 8.98
C LYS A 48 -5.01 -6.32 7.94
N GLN A 49 -3.73 -6.43 8.32
CA GLN A 49 -2.68 -6.83 7.40
C GLN A 49 -2.85 -8.28 6.95
N THR A 50 -3.14 -9.20 7.88
CA THR A 50 -3.37 -10.61 7.53
C THR A 50 -4.66 -10.82 6.75
N GLU A 51 -5.72 -10.06 7.01
CA GLU A 51 -6.94 -10.12 6.21
C GLU A 51 -6.67 -9.68 4.76
N VAL A 52 -5.94 -8.57 4.57
CA VAL A 52 -5.51 -8.10 3.24
C VAL A 52 -4.61 -9.13 2.55
N GLU A 53 -3.64 -9.71 3.26
CA GLU A 53 -2.78 -10.76 2.71
C GLU A 53 -3.56 -12.03 2.32
N THR A 54 -4.55 -12.42 3.13
CA THR A 54 -5.37 -13.62 2.89
C THR A 54 -6.25 -13.42 1.65
N VAL A 55 -6.96 -12.29 1.56
CA VAL A 55 -7.79 -11.96 0.40
C VAL A 55 -6.95 -11.88 -0.88
N MET A 56 -5.73 -11.33 -0.80
CA MET A 56 -4.81 -11.25 -1.93
C MET A 56 -4.23 -12.62 -2.34
N SER A 57 -3.94 -13.50 -1.38
CA SER A 57 -3.50 -14.88 -1.63
C SER A 57 -4.61 -15.72 -2.26
N GLU A 58 -5.86 -15.54 -1.85
CA GLU A 58 -7.02 -16.24 -2.42
C GLU A 58 -7.30 -15.83 -3.87
N VAL A 59 -7.14 -14.55 -4.20
CA VAL A 59 -7.32 -14.03 -5.57
C VAL A 59 -6.19 -14.49 -6.51
N SER A 60 -4.98 -14.68 -5.99
CA SER A 60 -3.80 -15.01 -6.81
C SER A 60 -3.41 -16.50 -6.82
N GLY A 61 -3.93 -17.32 -5.90
CA GLY A 61 -3.73 -18.76 -5.85
C GLY A 61 -2.32 -19.22 -5.44
N PHE A 62 -1.45 -18.29 -5.03
CA PHE A 62 -0.10 -18.58 -4.55
C PHE A 62 0.13 -17.88 -3.21
N PRO A 63 0.69 -18.56 -2.20
CA PRO A 63 1.18 -17.87 -1.01
C PRO A 63 2.22 -16.85 -1.48
N MET A 64 1.96 -15.56 -1.25
CA MET A 64 2.88 -14.49 -1.60
C MET A 64 4.22 -14.76 -0.90
N PRO A 65 5.29 -15.09 -1.62
CA PRO A 65 6.60 -15.18 -1.01
C PRO A 65 6.91 -13.79 -0.46
N GLN A 66 7.21 -13.70 0.83
CA GLN A 66 7.58 -12.42 1.43
C GLN A 66 8.78 -11.86 0.65
N LEU A 67 8.57 -10.72 0.00
CA LEU A 67 9.62 -10.03 -0.75
C LEU A 67 10.69 -9.57 0.24
N ASP A 68 11.95 -9.60 -0.19
CA ASP A 68 13.05 -9.08 0.62
C ASP A 68 12.76 -7.61 1.01
N PRO A 69 12.93 -7.23 2.30
CA PRO A 69 12.64 -5.88 2.77
C PRO A 69 13.35 -4.76 1.98
N ARG A 70 14.56 -5.02 1.47
CA ARG A 70 15.32 -4.04 0.67
C ARG A 70 14.70 -3.86 -0.70
N VAL A 71 14.15 -4.93 -1.28
CA VAL A 71 13.42 -4.87 -2.55
C VAL A 71 12.16 -4.03 -2.37
N LEU A 72 11.43 -4.24 -1.28
CA LEU A 72 10.25 -3.43 -0.93
C LEU A 72 10.59 -1.95 -0.80
N GLU A 73 11.65 -1.61 -0.08
CA GLU A 73 12.09 -0.22 0.09
C GLU A 73 12.42 0.45 -1.25
N VAL A 74 13.15 -0.24 -2.13
CA VAL A 74 13.49 0.27 -3.46
C VAL A 74 12.24 0.53 -4.30
N TYR A 75 11.29 -0.40 -4.33
CA TYR A 75 10.08 -0.25 -5.16
C TYR A 75 9.06 0.72 -4.56
N ARG A 76 9.04 0.93 -3.23
CA ARG A 76 8.34 2.06 -2.61
C ARG A 76 8.92 3.40 -3.07
N GLY A 77 10.24 3.55 -3.13
CA GLY A 77 10.86 4.74 -3.71
C GLY A 77 10.51 4.94 -5.19
N VAL A 78 10.36 3.86 -5.95
CA VAL A 78 9.88 3.92 -7.36
C VAL A 78 8.43 4.39 -7.44
N GLN A 79 7.55 3.92 -6.56
CA GLN A 79 6.15 4.32 -6.47
C GLN A 79 6.00 5.84 -6.29
N GLU A 80 6.77 6.43 -5.37
CA GLU A 80 6.79 7.89 -5.15
C GLU A 80 7.20 8.68 -6.40
N VAL A 81 8.12 8.15 -7.21
CA VAL A 81 8.52 8.78 -8.47
C VAL A 81 7.40 8.69 -9.50
N LEU A 82 6.74 7.54 -9.63
CA LEU A 82 5.69 7.30 -10.63
C LEU A 82 4.41 8.10 -10.36
N SER A 83 4.09 8.34 -9.09
CA SER A 83 2.94 9.17 -8.67
C SER A 83 3.10 10.66 -8.98
N LYS A 84 4.34 11.12 -9.18
CA LYS A 84 4.66 12.53 -9.54
C LYS A 84 5.22 12.69 -10.96
N TYR A 85 5.42 11.59 -11.68
CA TYR A 85 6.06 11.59 -12.99
C TYR A 85 5.32 12.47 -14.02
N ARG A 86 6.10 13.12 -14.89
CA ARG A 86 5.59 13.94 -16.01
C ARG A 86 6.38 13.66 -17.29
N SER A 87 7.71 13.68 -17.20
CA SER A 87 8.61 13.50 -18.34
C SER A 87 9.98 12.98 -17.88
N GLY A 88 10.85 12.67 -18.84
CA GLY A 88 12.22 12.22 -18.56
C GLY A 88 12.38 10.69 -18.46
N LYS A 89 13.54 10.24 -18.01
CA LYS A 89 13.87 8.80 -17.93
C LYS A 89 13.24 8.17 -16.69
N LEU A 90 12.58 7.03 -16.86
CA LEU A 90 12.13 6.20 -15.74
C LEU A 90 13.31 5.56 -14.99
N PRO A 91 13.17 5.29 -13.67
CA PRO A 91 14.15 4.58 -12.87
C PRO A 91 14.57 3.25 -13.50
N LYS A 92 15.85 2.88 -13.35
CA LYS A 92 16.38 1.61 -13.89
C LYS A 92 15.67 0.41 -13.28
N ALA A 93 15.38 0.46 -11.98
CA ALA A 93 14.62 -0.57 -11.26
C ALA A 93 13.24 -0.83 -11.89
N PHE A 94 12.53 0.22 -12.30
CA PHE A 94 11.24 0.05 -12.98
C PHE A 94 11.37 -0.64 -14.35
N LYS A 95 12.40 -0.28 -15.12
CA LYS A 95 12.59 -0.81 -16.48
C LYS A 95 12.89 -2.31 -16.52
N ILE A 96 13.45 -2.87 -15.45
CA ILE A 96 13.80 -4.29 -15.39
C ILE A 96 12.63 -5.18 -14.93
N ILE A 97 11.53 -4.60 -14.43
CA ILE A 97 10.38 -5.37 -13.93
C ILE A 97 9.90 -6.45 -14.91
N PRO A 98 9.73 -6.18 -16.23
CA PRO A 98 9.27 -7.21 -17.18
C PRO A 98 10.19 -8.43 -17.33
N ALA A 99 11.45 -8.33 -16.91
CA ALA A 99 12.41 -9.43 -16.97
C ALA A 99 12.41 -10.29 -15.70
N LEU A 100 11.72 -9.87 -14.64
CA LEU A 100 11.64 -10.59 -13.37
C LEU A 100 10.65 -11.75 -13.47
N SER A 101 10.95 -12.85 -12.77
CA SER A 101 10.03 -14.00 -12.66
C SER A 101 8.75 -13.64 -11.90
N ASN A 102 8.88 -12.86 -10.82
CA ASN A 102 7.81 -12.38 -9.95
C ASN A 102 7.35 -10.94 -10.29
N TRP A 103 7.36 -10.58 -11.58
CA TRP A 103 7.09 -9.20 -12.02
C TRP A 103 5.76 -8.63 -11.52
N GLU A 104 4.70 -9.45 -11.38
CA GLU A 104 3.38 -9.01 -10.91
C GLU A 104 3.43 -8.53 -9.46
N GLN A 105 4.12 -9.25 -8.59
CA GLN A 105 4.26 -8.89 -7.18
C GLN A 105 5.05 -7.59 -7.03
N ILE A 106 6.15 -7.47 -7.78
CA ILE A 106 6.97 -6.26 -7.79
C ILE A 106 6.18 -5.07 -8.34
N LEU A 107 5.37 -5.29 -9.39
CA LEU A 107 4.52 -4.25 -9.96
C LEU A 107 3.44 -3.79 -8.96
N TYR A 108 2.88 -4.72 -8.18
CA TYR A 108 1.89 -4.39 -7.16
C TYR A 108 2.46 -3.45 -6.09
N VAL A 109 3.69 -3.70 -5.63
CA VAL A 109 4.39 -2.82 -4.66
C VAL A 109 4.53 -1.38 -5.19
N THR A 110 4.55 -1.19 -6.51
CA THR A 110 4.64 0.14 -7.11
C THR A 110 3.31 0.90 -7.18
N GLU A 111 2.20 0.32 -6.69
CA GLU A 111 0.84 0.89 -6.64
C GLU A 111 0.40 1.53 -7.97
N PRO A 112 0.11 0.73 -9.01
CA PRO A 112 -0.23 1.24 -10.35
C PRO A 112 -1.43 2.20 -10.40
N GLU A 113 -2.34 2.09 -9.45
CA GLU A 113 -3.48 2.99 -9.23
C GLU A 113 -3.04 4.43 -8.94
N ALA A 114 -1.94 4.61 -8.19
CA ALA A 114 -1.41 5.91 -7.80
C ALA A 114 -0.57 6.58 -8.89
N TRP A 115 -0.28 5.87 -9.99
CA TRP A 115 0.56 6.40 -11.06
C TRP A 115 -0.08 7.58 -11.78
N THR A 116 0.75 8.46 -12.30
CA THR A 116 0.30 9.49 -13.24
C THR A 116 -0.07 8.89 -14.60
N ALA A 117 -0.94 9.56 -15.36
CA ALA A 117 -1.27 9.15 -16.72
C ALA A 117 -0.01 9.08 -17.63
N ALA A 118 0.95 9.99 -17.42
CA ALA A 118 2.23 9.99 -18.13
C ALA A 118 3.08 8.76 -17.77
N ALA A 119 3.12 8.34 -16.50
CA ALA A 119 3.81 7.12 -16.07
C ALA A 119 3.16 5.89 -16.69
N MET A 120 1.82 5.83 -16.70
CA MET A 120 1.06 4.74 -17.30
C MET A 120 1.43 4.54 -18.77
N TYR A 121 1.50 5.63 -19.56
CA TYR A 121 1.95 5.56 -20.95
C TYR A 121 3.34 4.94 -21.11
N GLN A 122 4.31 5.38 -20.32
CA GLN A 122 5.68 4.88 -20.40
C GLN A 122 5.77 3.42 -19.94
N ALA A 123 5.02 3.06 -18.90
CA ALA A 123 4.90 1.69 -18.42
C ALA A 123 4.32 0.79 -19.52
N THR A 124 3.18 1.15 -20.12
CA THR A 124 2.60 0.37 -21.21
C THR A 124 3.58 0.17 -22.36
N ARG A 125 4.36 1.19 -22.73
CA ARG A 125 5.37 1.07 -23.78
C ARG A 125 6.46 0.04 -23.44
N ILE A 126 6.95 0.04 -22.19
CA ILE A 126 7.97 -0.90 -21.70
C ILE A 126 7.42 -2.32 -21.59
N PHE A 127 6.23 -2.47 -21.02
CA PHE A 127 5.62 -3.78 -20.78
C PHE A 127 5.17 -4.43 -22.09
N ALA A 128 4.58 -3.66 -23.01
CA ALA A 128 4.19 -4.15 -24.32
C ALA A 128 5.39 -4.64 -25.16
N SER A 129 6.57 -4.03 -25.03
CA SER A 129 7.76 -4.46 -25.78
C SER A 129 8.48 -5.66 -25.17
N ASN A 130 8.51 -5.76 -23.83
CA ASN A 130 9.35 -6.75 -23.14
C ASN A 130 8.61 -7.99 -22.65
N LEU A 131 7.30 -7.91 -22.34
CA LEU A 131 6.55 -9.07 -21.86
C LEU A 131 6.15 -10.03 -22.99
N LYS A 132 6.05 -11.32 -22.64
CA LYS A 132 5.39 -12.33 -23.49
C LYS A 132 3.89 -12.06 -23.61
N GLU A 133 3.25 -12.57 -24.65
CA GLU A 133 1.84 -12.28 -24.95
C GLU A 133 0.89 -12.52 -23.78
N ARG A 134 0.95 -13.70 -23.13
CA ARG A 134 0.12 -13.98 -21.94
C ARG A 134 0.39 -13.03 -20.77
N MET A 135 1.63 -12.62 -20.56
CA MET A 135 1.98 -11.71 -19.46
C MET A 135 1.51 -10.28 -19.76
N ALA A 136 1.68 -9.81 -21.00
CA ALA A 136 1.16 -8.53 -21.45
C ALA A 136 -0.38 -8.47 -21.34
N GLN A 137 -1.06 -9.59 -21.66
CA GLN A 137 -2.50 -9.74 -21.47
C GLN A 137 -2.91 -9.49 -20.00
N ARG A 138 -2.19 -10.09 -19.05
CA ARG A 138 -2.43 -9.88 -17.61
C ARG A 138 -2.20 -8.43 -17.19
N PHE A 139 -1.11 -7.80 -17.66
CA PHE A 139 -0.85 -6.39 -17.41
C PHE A 139 -1.99 -5.48 -17.93
N TYR A 140 -2.51 -5.76 -19.14
CA TYR A 140 -3.62 -4.97 -19.68
C TYR A 140 -4.90 -5.13 -18.86
N ASN A 141 -5.23 -6.36 -18.42
CA ASN A 141 -6.41 -6.65 -17.62
C ASN A 141 -6.35 -6.06 -16.21
N LEU A 142 -5.20 -6.19 -15.54
CA LEU A 142 -5.08 -5.84 -14.12
C LEU A 142 -4.72 -4.37 -13.89
N VAL A 143 -4.09 -3.71 -14.87
CA VAL A 143 -3.54 -2.36 -14.68
C VAL A 143 -4.10 -1.37 -15.69
N LEU A 144 -3.91 -1.61 -16.98
CA LEU A 144 -4.23 -0.60 -18.00
C LEU A 144 -5.73 -0.36 -18.16
N LEU A 145 -6.52 -1.43 -18.30
CA LEU A 145 -7.97 -1.32 -18.56
C LEU A 145 -8.75 -0.72 -17.38
N PRO A 146 -8.55 -1.15 -16.12
CA PRO A 146 -9.23 -0.54 -14.97
C PRO A 146 -8.99 0.97 -14.95
N ARG A 147 -7.72 1.39 -15.09
CA ARG A 147 -7.34 2.79 -15.10
C ARG A 147 -8.02 3.61 -16.22
N VAL A 148 -8.15 3.04 -17.40
CA VAL A 148 -8.82 3.68 -18.53
C VAL A 148 -10.33 3.79 -18.29
N ARG A 149 -10.95 2.75 -17.72
CA ARG A 149 -12.38 2.73 -17.38
C ARG A 149 -12.68 3.79 -16.32
N ASP A 150 -11.84 3.91 -15.30
CA ASP A 150 -12.01 4.89 -14.22
C ASP A 150 -11.91 6.33 -14.75
N ASP A 151 -10.90 6.64 -15.58
CA ASP A 151 -10.71 7.98 -16.16
C ASP A 151 -11.90 8.39 -17.05
N ILE A 152 -12.45 7.46 -17.85
CA ILE A 152 -13.64 7.70 -18.66
C ILE A 152 -14.89 7.87 -17.79
N ALA A 153 -15.05 7.05 -16.75
CA ALA A 153 -16.19 7.11 -15.86
C ALA A 153 -16.23 8.45 -15.11
N GLU A 154 -15.08 8.94 -14.65
CA GLU A 154 -14.92 10.18 -13.89
C GLU A 154 -15.01 11.43 -14.78
N TYR A 155 -14.18 11.53 -15.84
CA TYR A 155 -14.03 12.76 -16.62
C TYR A 155 -14.89 12.81 -17.88
N LYS A 156 -15.55 11.71 -18.26
CA LYS A 156 -16.30 11.54 -19.53
C LYS A 156 -15.48 11.76 -20.81
N ARG A 157 -14.16 11.92 -20.68
CA ARG A 157 -13.18 12.05 -21.75
C ARG A 157 -11.91 11.34 -21.32
N LEU A 158 -11.17 10.79 -22.28
CA LEU A 158 -9.96 10.04 -21.99
C LEU A 158 -8.73 10.97 -21.99
N ASN A 159 -7.89 10.85 -20.97
CA ASN A 159 -6.60 11.54 -20.91
C ASN A 159 -5.71 11.19 -22.13
N PHE A 160 -5.01 12.19 -22.68
CA PHE A 160 -4.13 12.03 -23.84
C PHE A 160 -3.06 10.93 -23.65
N HIS A 161 -2.44 10.84 -22.48
CA HIS A 161 -1.41 9.83 -22.23
C HIS A 161 -2.01 8.42 -22.16
N LEU A 162 -3.21 8.27 -21.58
CA LEU A 162 -3.92 6.99 -21.55
C LEU A 162 -4.33 6.56 -22.96
N TYR A 163 -4.82 7.48 -23.79
CA TYR A 163 -5.07 7.21 -25.20
C TYR A 163 -3.81 6.72 -25.93
N MET A 164 -2.68 7.40 -25.73
CA MET A 164 -1.39 6.96 -26.28
C MET A 164 -0.92 5.61 -25.73
N ALA A 165 -1.27 5.29 -24.48
CA ALA A 165 -0.98 3.99 -23.87
C ALA A 165 -1.75 2.88 -24.60
N LEU A 166 -3.05 3.08 -24.88
CA LEU A 166 -3.86 2.14 -25.67
C LEU A 166 -3.27 1.92 -27.08
N LYS A 167 -2.86 3.01 -27.74
CA LYS A 167 -2.18 2.91 -29.05
C LYS A 167 -0.90 2.08 -28.98
N LYS A 168 -0.18 2.08 -27.86
CA LYS A 168 1.00 1.24 -27.66
C LYS A 168 0.65 -0.20 -27.31
N ALA A 169 -0.42 -0.44 -26.57
CA ALA A 169 -0.90 -1.79 -26.28
C ALA A 169 -1.24 -2.57 -27.56
N LEU A 170 -1.77 -1.88 -28.58
CA LEU A 170 -2.08 -2.43 -29.92
C LEU A 170 -0.86 -3.00 -30.67
N PHE A 171 0.37 -2.64 -30.30
CA PHE A 171 1.57 -3.22 -30.92
C PHE A 171 1.74 -4.72 -30.57
N LYS A 172 0.94 -5.24 -29.64
CA LYS A 172 0.86 -6.67 -29.33
C LYS A 172 -0.59 -7.14 -29.48
N PRO A 173 -1.09 -7.32 -30.73
CA PRO A 173 -2.51 -7.52 -31.02
C PRO A 173 -3.08 -8.78 -30.34
N GLY A 174 -2.34 -9.88 -30.28
CA GLY A 174 -2.80 -11.11 -29.63
C GLY A 174 -3.12 -10.93 -28.13
N ALA A 175 -2.33 -10.13 -27.42
CA ALA A 175 -2.62 -9.79 -26.03
C ALA A 175 -3.76 -8.77 -25.89
N TRP A 176 -3.82 -7.78 -26.78
CA TRP A 176 -4.83 -6.73 -26.75
C TRP A 176 -6.25 -7.24 -27.05
N PHE A 177 -6.42 -7.97 -28.16
CA PHE A 177 -7.76 -8.40 -28.58
C PHE A 177 -8.38 -9.43 -27.63
N LYS A 178 -7.57 -10.30 -27.00
CA LYS A 178 -8.05 -11.21 -25.96
C LYS A 178 -8.60 -10.49 -24.73
N VAL A 179 -8.16 -9.25 -24.49
CA VAL A 179 -8.54 -8.44 -23.33
C VAL A 179 -9.73 -7.55 -23.64
N THR A 180 -9.85 -7.06 -24.87
CA THR A 180 -10.96 -6.19 -25.28
C THR A 180 -12.16 -6.92 -25.87
N ALA A 181 -11.99 -8.16 -26.34
CA ALA A 181 -13.08 -8.97 -26.89
C ALA A 181 -13.82 -9.81 -25.83
N LEU A 182 -13.33 -9.81 -24.59
CA LEU A 182 -14.02 -10.34 -23.41
C LEU A 182 -14.76 -9.19 -22.70
#